data_AF-A0A7G8P9E6-F1
#
_entry.id   AF-A0A7G8P9E6-F1
#
_cell.length_a   1.000
_cell.length_b   1.000
_cell.length_c   1.000
_cell.angle_alpha   90.00
_cell.angle_beta   90.00
_cell.angle_gamma   90.00
#
_symmetry.space_group_name_H-M   'P 1'
#
loop_
_entity.id
_entity.type
_entity.pdbx_description
1 polymer ?
#
loop_
_entity_poly.entity_id
_entity_poly.type
_entity_poly.pdbx_seq_one_letter_code
_entity_poly.pdbx_strand_id
1 'polypeptide(L)'
;MGPEVDAEFFAGIRKVFDEFPDAKKKYSIDALPTEAEVAKLGVDLDGYVGVTRYEPGRVITEFYPRDDLDPRRVFCCKWDGDNRCLKMCGHQEL
;
A
#
# COMPACT_ATOMS: atom_id res chain seq x y z
N MET A 1 -13.99 0.26 -7.75
CA MET A 1 -13.48 -0.50 -6.59
C MET A 1 -14.03 0.10 -5.32
N GLY A 2 -14.23 -0.72 -4.29
CA GLY A 2 -14.58 -0.25 -2.96
C GLY A 2 -15.84 -0.91 -2.40
N PRO A 3 -16.24 -0.58 -1.16
CA PRO A 3 -17.28 -1.32 -0.44
C PRO A 3 -18.66 -1.35 -1.14
N GLU A 4 -18.96 -0.36 -1.97
CA GLU A 4 -20.21 -0.29 -2.74
C GLU A 4 -20.19 -1.11 -4.03
N VAL A 5 -19.00 -1.26 -4.63
CA VAL A 5 -18.81 -1.98 -5.90
C VAL A 5 -18.51 -3.46 -5.64
N ASP A 6 -17.70 -3.75 -4.62
CA ASP A 6 -17.17 -5.08 -4.27
C ASP A 6 -17.75 -5.56 -2.92
N ALA A 7 -19.06 -5.39 -2.73
CA ALA A 7 -19.73 -5.51 -1.44
C ALA A 7 -19.50 -6.86 -0.72
N GLU A 8 -19.52 -7.98 -1.45
CA GLU A 8 -19.31 -9.31 -0.86
C GLU A 8 -17.89 -9.48 -0.32
N PHE A 9 -16.89 -9.00 -1.07
CA PHE A 9 -15.49 -9.01 -0.63
C PHE A 9 -15.31 -8.20 0.65
N PHE A 10 -15.81 -6.96 0.69
CA PHE A 10 -15.70 -6.10 1.87
C PHE A 10 -16.52 -6.62 3.06
N ALA A 11 -17.63 -7.33 2.82
CA ALA A 11 -18.35 -8.03 3.88
C ALA A 11 -17.51 -9.16 4.50
N GLY A 12 -16.78 -9.92 3.68
CA GLY A 12 -15.83 -10.95 4.14
C GLY A 12 -14.71 -10.35 4.99
N ILE A 13 -14.09 -9.26 4.52
CA ILE A 13 -13.08 -8.52 5.28
C ILE A 13 -13.62 -8.03 6.63
N ARG A 14 -14.86 -7.51 6.66
CA ARG A 14 -15.47 -7.02 7.89
C ARG A 14 -15.65 -8.15 8.91
N LYS A 15 -16.08 -9.33 8.45
CA LYS A 15 -16.19 -10.52 9.32
C LYS A 15 -14.84 -10.87 9.95
N VAL A 16 -13.75 -10.83 9.18
CA VAL A 16 -12.39 -11.08 9.71
C VAL A 16 -12.02 -10.06 10.81
N PHE A 17 -12.27 -8.77 10.58
CA PHE A 17 -11.95 -7.76 11.61
C PHE A 17 -12.83 -7.86 12.85
N ASP A 18 -14.09 -8.30 12.70
CA ASP A 18 -14.98 -8.52 13.84
C ASP A 18 -14.60 -9.80 14.62
N GLU A 19 -14.02 -10.80 13.96
CA GLU A 19 -13.40 -11.97 14.61
C GLU A 19 -12.09 -11.62 15.34
N PHE A 20 -11.29 -10.68 14.81
CA PHE A 20 -10.01 -10.26 15.36
C PHE A 20 -10.00 -8.77 15.74
N PRO A 21 -10.67 -8.36 16.85
CA PRO A 21 -10.86 -6.95 17.22
C PRO A 21 -9.55 -6.22 17.53
N ASP A 22 -8.51 -6.93 17.96
CA ASP A 22 -7.18 -6.34 18.18
C ASP A 22 -6.46 -6.04 16.87
N ALA A 23 -6.66 -6.86 15.83
CA ALA A 23 -6.10 -6.61 14.50
C ALA A 23 -6.75 -5.39 13.84
N LYS A 24 -8.06 -5.18 14.07
CA LYS A 24 -8.82 -4.02 13.59
C LYS A 24 -8.23 -2.67 14.00
N LYS A 25 -7.51 -2.60 15.12
CA LYS A 25 -6.84 -1.38 15.59
C LYS A 25 -5.41 -1.21 15.06
N LYS A 26 -4.82 -2.26 14.48
CA LYS A 26 -3.42 -2.31 14.09
C LYS A 26 -3.22 -2.28 12.58
N TYR A 27 -4.20 -2.76 11.82
CA TYR A 27 -4.09 -2.96 10.39
C TYR A 27 -5.20 -2.21 9.65
N SER A 28 -4.84 -1.67 8.48
CA SER A 28 -5.75 -1.08 7.51
C SER A 28 -5.57 -1.77 6.17
N ILE A 29 -6.65 -1.89 5.40
CA ILE A 29 -6.58 -2.39 4.02
C ILE A 29 -6.52 -1.17 3.10
N ASP A 30 -5.49 -1.16 2.27
CA ASP A 30 -5.29 -0.13 1.25
C ASP A 30 -5.46 -0.80 -0.12
N ALA A 31 -6.23 -0.20 -1.02
CA ALA A 31 -6.39 -0.73 -2.37
C ALA A 31 -5.11 -0.53 -3.18
N LEU A 32 -4.76 -1.47 -4.05
CA LEU A 32 -3.68 -1.22 -5.00
C LEU A 32 -4.17 -0.19 -6.03
N PRO A 33 -3.32 0.75 -6.46
CA PRO A 33 -3.66 1.59 -7.59
C PRO A 33 -3.87 0.67 -8.80
N THR A 34 -4.97 0.87 -9.52
CA THR A 34 -5.24 0.10 -10.74
C THR A 34 -4.14 0.30 -11.77
N GLU A 35 -3.95 -0.68 -12.66
CA GLU A 35 -3.11 -0.50 -13.85
C GLU A 35 -3.46 0.78 -14.61
N ALA A 36 -4.74 1.16 -14.65
CA ALA A 36 -5.18 2.40 -15.29
C ALA A 36 -4.75 3.67 -14.53
N GLU A 37 -4.73 3.65 -13.19
CA GLU A 37 -4.24 4.77 -12.37
C GLU A 37 -2.72 4.88 -12.44
N VAL A 38 -2.03 3.75 -12.44
CA VAL A 38 -0.58 3.65 -12.62
C VAL A 38 -0.16 4.10 -14.01
N ALA A 39 -0.85 3.66 -15.07
CA ALA A 39 -0.59 4.07 -16.45
C ALA A 39 -0.81 5.58 -16.64
N LYS A 40 -1.81 6.17 -15.96
CA LYS A 40 -2.00 7.63 -15.95
C LYS A 40 -0.83 8.38 -15.30
N LEU A 41 -0.11 7.74 -14.38
CA LEU A 41 1.11 8.29 -13.77
C LEU A 41 2.36 8.03 -14.62
N GLY A 42 2.27 7.21 -15.67
CA GLY A 42 3.41 6.83 -16.50
C GLY A 42 4.46 5.99 -15.77
N VAL A 43 4.05 5.24 -14.73
CA VAL A 43 4.94 4.43 -13.90
C VAL A 43 4.76 2.95 -14.24
N ASP A 44 5.86 2.21 -14.37
CA ASP A 44 5.85 0.76 -14.43
C ASP A 44 6.06 0.18 -13.02
N LEU A 45 5.05 -0.49 -12.45
CA LEU A 45 5.15 -1.08 -11.10
C LEU A 45 5.98 -2.37 -11.04
N ASP A 46 6.33 -2.96 -12.19
CA ASP A 46 7.25 -4.08 -12.21
C ASP A 46 8.69 -3.59 -11.96
N GLY A 47 9.12 -2.53 -12.63
CA GLY A 47 10.44 -1.90 -12.42
C GLY A 47 10.55 -0.92 -11.26
N TYR A 48 9.43 -0.33 -10.80
CA TYR A 48 9.40 0.71 -9.77
C TYR A 48 8.58 0.30 -8.55
N VAL A 49 8.86 0.94 -7.42
CA VAL A 49 8.08 0.82 -6.19
C VAL A 49 7.77 2.21 -5.65
N GLY A 50 6.54 2.39 -5.17
CA GLY A 50 6.12 3.64 -4.53
C GLY A 50 6.64 3.71 -3.10
N VAL A 51 7.36 4.76 -2.75
CA VAL A 51 7.76 5.10 -1.38
C VAL A 51 6.87 6.23 -0.89
N THR A 52 6.09 5.95 0.15
CA THR A 52 5.17 6.92 0.74
C THR A 52 5.72 7.48 2.04
N ARG A 53 5.69 8.81 2.15
CA ARG A 53 5.93 9.54 3.39
C ARG A 53 4.67 10.29 3.82
N TYR A 54 4.48 10.33 5.13
CA TYR A 54 3.40 11.06 5.78
C TYR A 54 3.96 12.35 6.33
N GLU A 55 3.37 13.47 5.93
CA GLU A 55 3.72 14.80 6.41
C GLU A 55 2.48 15.47 7.02
N PRO A 56 2.65 16.51 7.85
CA PRO A 56 1.51 17.26 8.38
C PRO A 56 0.57 17.72 7.26
N GLY A 57 -0.65 17.19 7.25
CA GLY A 57 -1.70 17.56 6.29
C GLY A 57 -1.58 16.97 4.88
N ARG A 58 -0.58 16.12 4.57
CA ARG A 58 -0.43 15.53 3.24
C ARG A 58 0.27 14.17 3.25
N VAL A 59 -0.02 13.37 2.23
CA VAL A 59 0.66 12.12 1.93
C VAL A 59 1.36 12.26 0.60
N ILE A 60 2.67 12.02 0.56
CA ILE A 60 3.48 12.09 -0.67
C ILE A 60 3.91 10.67 -1.02
N THR A 61 3.71 10.28 -2.27
CA THR A 61 4.23 9.02 -2.82
C THR A 61 5.15 9.33 -4.00
N GLU A 62 6.39 8.90 -3.90
CA GLU A 62 7.42 9.02 -4.93
C GLU A 62 7.76 7.62 -5.44
N PHE A 63 8.00 7.46 -6.73
CA PHE A 63 8.32 6.16 -7.32
C PHE A 63 9.82 6.07 -7.61
N TYR A 64 10.44 5.01 -7.12
CA TYR A 64 11.87 4.76 -7.28
C TYR A 64 12.08 3.43 -8.02
N PRO A 65 13.12 3.30 -8.86
CA PRO A 65 13.54 2.00 -9.37
C PRO A 65 13.79 1.05 -8.21
N ARG A 66 13.35 -0.20 -8.34
CA ARG A 66 13.51 -1.21 -7.28
C ARG A 66 14.99 -1.43 -6.91
N ASP A 67 15.88 -1.32 -7.90
CA ASP A 67 17.32 -1.55 -7.74
C ASP A 67 18.03 -0.44 -6.95
N ASP A 68 17.44 0.77 -6.88
CA ASP A 68 18.03 1.94 -6.21
C ASP A 68 17.74 1.98 -4.70
N LEU A 69 16.96 1.03 -4.18
CA LEU A 69 16.47 1.07 -2.80
C LEU A 69 17.34 0.22 -1.88
N ASP A 70 17.91 0.85 -0.86
CA ASP A 70 18.60 0.14 0.23
C ASP A 70 17.54 -0.59 1.09
N PRO A 71 17.53 -1.94 1.12
CA PRO A 71 16.56 -2.71 1.90
C PRO A 71 16.59 -2.38 3.40
N ARG A 72 17.71 -1.83 3.89
CA ARG A 72 17.92 -1.49 5.30
C ARG A 72 17.25 -0.19 5.73
N ARG A 73 16.76 0.64 4.80
CA ARG A 73 16.09 1.92 5.11
C ARG A 73 14.57 1.82 5.15
N VAL A 74 14.01 0.61 5.01
CA VAL A 74 12.58 0.41 4.82
C VAL A 74 11.98 -0.35 6.00
N PHE A 75 11.03 0.26 6.71
CA PHE A 75 10.40 -0.33 7.89
C PHE A 75 9.04 -0.98 7.61
N CYS A 76 8.48 -0.79 6.41
CA CYS A 76 7.16 -1.32 6.06
C CYS A 76 7.11 -1.65 4.56
N CYS A 77 6.39 -2.72 4.23
CA CYS A 77 6.02 -3.08 2.87
C CYS A 77 4.53 -3.40 2.82
N LYS A 78 3.85 -2.86 1.81
CA LYS A 78 2.53 -3.32 1.37
C LYS A 78 2.75 -4.45 0.38
N TRP A 79 2.34 -5.64 0.79
CA TRP A 79 2.54 -6.86 0.04
C TRP A 79 1.32 -7.15 -0.85
N ASP A 80 1.55 -7.71 -2.05
CA ASP A 80 0.48 -8.37 -2.81
C ASP A 80 0.26 -9.81 -2.33
N GLY A 81 -0.72 -10.49 -2.95
CA GLY A 81 -1.01 -11.91 -2.65
C GLY A 81 0.12 -12.88 -2.98
N ASP A 82 1.10 -12.44 -3.79
CA ASP A 82 2.28 -13.21 -4.19
C ASP A 82 3.53 -12.85 -3.35
N ASN A 83 3.36 -12.10 -2.25
CA ASN A 83 4.42 -11.63 -1.36
C ASN A 83 5.44 -10.69 -2.02
N ARG A 84 5.05 -9.92 -3.04
CA ARG A 84 5.87 -8.84 -3.61
C ARG A 84 5.58 -7.53 -2.89
N CYS A 85 6.63 -6.78 -2.55
CA CYS A 85 6.48 -5.44 -1.98
C CYS A 85 6.12 -4.43 -3.09
N LEU A 86 4.91 -3.89 -3.03
CA LEU A 86 4.40 -2.94 -4.02
C LEU A 86 4.51 -1.49 -3.58
N LYS A 87 4.57 -1.25 -2.26
CA LYS A 87 4.66 0.10 -1.69
C LYS A 87 5.41 0.05 -0.37
N MET A 88 6.27 1.03 -0.14
CA MET A 88 7.12 1.13 1.03
C MET A 88 6.79 2.38 1.85
N CYS A 89 6.96 2.31 3.16
CA CYS A 89 6.94 3.51 4.01
C CYS A 89 8.35 4.10 4.04
N GLY A 90 8.50 5.36 3.62
CA GLY A 90 9.75 6.12 3.76
C GLY A 90 9.96 6.61 5.19
N HIS A 91 11.22 6.79 5.59
CA HIS A 91 11.60 7.35 6.89
C HIS A 91 11.01 8.77 7.07
N GLN A 92 10.53 9.07 8.28
CA GLN A 92 10.57 10.43 8.83
C GLN A 92 11.98 10.60 9.42
N GLU A 93 12.84 11.44 8.86
CA GLU A 93 13.94 11.97 9.67
C GLU A 93 13.31 12.83 10.77
N LEU A 94 13.37 12.36 12.02
CA LEU A 94 13.11 13.16 13.21
C LEU A 94 14.38 13.92 13.59
#